data_AF-A0A7S1YQ24-F1
#
_entry.id   AF-A0A7S1YQ24-F1
#
_cell.length_a   1.000
_cell.length_b   1.000
_cell.length_c   1.000
_cell.angle_alpha   90.00
_cell.angle_beta   90.00
_cell.angle_gamma   90.00
#
_symmetry.space_group_name_H-M   'P 1'
#
loop_
_entity.id
_entity.type
_entity.pdbx_description
1 polymer ?
#
loop_
_entity_poly.entity_id
_entity_poly.type
_entity_poly.pdbx_seq_one_letter_code
_entity_poly.pdbx_strand_id
1 'polypeptide(L)'
;MCCCDVLSDDKYLYSFMPFCSCGELFGFVDRDGRFSEPVARFWFRQLINGLCHLQRMGVCHRDLSLENILIDQYTKSLIIDLGMCLRVPFGDDDGNIMDVSGGTLRRLMSPQGQCGKPNYISPEVLQNTESFDGFAIDVWAAGIILFIMLVGLPPFEWTNQEYPQFRMIAKGGLMTMLTHW
;
A
#
# COMPACT_ATOMS: atom_id res chain seq x y z
N MET A 1 -13.99 6.68 6.74
CA MET A 1 -14.94 5.62 7.13
C MET A 1 -14.37 4.98 8.40
N CYS A 2 -15.14 4.84 9.48
CA CYS A 2 -14.64 4.28 10.75
C CYS A 2 -15.41 2.98 11.04
N CYS A 3 -14.77 2.03 11.72
CA CYS A 3 -15.45 0.86 12.26
C CYS A 3 -16.60 1.32 13.16
N CYS A 4 -17.80 0.80 12.90
CA CYS A 4 -19.01 1.16 13.64
C CYS A 4 -19.08 0.42 14.97
N ASP A 5 -18.76 -0.87 14.96
CA ASP A 5 -18.81 -1.73 16.14
C ASP A 5 -17.94 -2.98 15.96
N VAL A 6 -17.54 -3.58 17.07
CA VAL A 6 -16.79 -4.84 17.11
C VAL A 6 -17.41 -5.77 18.14
N LEU A 7 -17.93 -6.90 17.68
CA LEU A 7 -18.48 -7.96 18.54
C LEU A 7 -17.59 -9.20 18.48
N SER A 8 -17.70 -10.07 19.49
CA SER A 8 -16.98 -11.34 19.49
C SER A 8 -17.80 -12.42 20.20
N ASP A 9 -17.54 -13.67 19.82
CA ASP A 9 -17.89 -14.86 20.58
C ASP A 9 -16.63 -15.73 20.79
N ASP A 10 -16.80 -16.94 21.32
CA ASP A 10 -15.68 -17.85 21.61
C ASP A 10 -14.88 -18.30 20.36
N LYS A 11 -15.40 -18.06 19.15
CA LYS A 11 -14.83 -18.54 17.88
C LYS A 11 -14.52 -17.43 16.88
N TYR A 12 -15.27 -16.33 16.90
CA TYR A 12 -15.28 -15.34 15.84
C TYR A 12 -15.21 -13.92 16.38
N LEU A 13 -14.51 -13.07 15.61
CA LEU A 13 -14.52 -11.62 15.74
C LEU A 13 -15.37 -11.05 14.59
N TYR A 14 -16.32 -10.18 14.92
CA TYR A 14 -17.22 -9.54 13.97
C TYR A 14 -16.93 -8.04 13.94
N SER A 15 -16.48 -7.52 12.80
CA SER A 15 -16.25 -6.09 12.58
C SER A 15 -17.35 -5.51 11.71
N PHE A 16 -18.07 -4.52 12.22
CA PHE A 16 -19.14 -3.84 11.50
C PHE A 16 -18.59 -2.56 10.88
N MET A 17 -18.56 -2.52 9.55
CA MET A 17 -18.02 -1.39 8.79
C MET A 17 -19.07 -0.84 7.83
N PRO A 18 -19.04 0.47 7.53
CA PRO A 18 -19.94 1.04 6.54
C PRO A 18 -19.74 0.37 5.18
N PHE A 19 -20.85 0.07 4.50
CA PHE A 19 -20.83 -0.56 3.19
C PHE A 19 -20.43 0.45 2.10
N CYS A 20 -19.54 0.04 1.20
CA CYS A 20 -19.11 0.83 0.06
C CYS A 20 -19.63 0.19 -1.24
N SER A 21 -20.61 0.84 -1.88
CA SER A 21 -21.43 0.19 -2.91
C SER A 21 -20.82 0.13 -4.32
N CYS A 22 -19.78 0.92 -4.63
CA CYS A 22 -19.25 0.98 -5.99
C CYS A 22 -18.09 0.01 -6.25
N GLY A 23 -17.75 -0.82 -5.26
CA GLY A 23 -16.75 -1.88 -5.42
C GLY A 23 -15.30 -1.37 -5.37
N GLU A 24 -14.40 -2.24 -5.81
CA GLU A 24 -12.95 -2.04 -5.76
C GLU A 24 -12.45 -1.24 -6.96
N LEU A 25 -11.40 -0.45 -6.78
CA LEU A 25 -10.71 0.27 -7.86
C LEU A 25 -10.18 -0.70 -8.92
N PHE A 26 -9.80 -1.92 -8.53
CA PHE A 26 -9.46 -3.00 -9.47
C PHE A 26 -10.55 -3.24 -10.50
N GLY A 27 -11.83 -3.32 -10.10
CA GLY A 27 -12.94 -3.55 -11.02
C GLY A 27 -13.14 -2.43 -12.05
N PHE A 28 -12.74 -1.20 -11.72
CA PHE A 28 -12.74 -0.09 -12.69
C PHE A 28 -11.62 -0.25 -13.72
N VAL A 29 -10.42 -0.65 -13.29
CA VAL A 29 -9.29 -0.93 -14.20
C VAL A 29 -9.60 -2.14 -15.08
N ASP A 30 -10.13 -3.22 -14.52
CA ASP A 30 -10.46 -4.44 -15.28
C ASP A 30 -11.51 -4.17 -16.37
N ARG A 31 -12.51 -3.34 -16.07
CA ARG A 31 -13.55 -2.94 -17.04
C ARG A 31 -13.05 -1.96 -18.10
N ASP A 32 -12.34 -0.92 -17.68
CA ASP A 32 -12.03 0.24 -18.54
C ASP A 32 -10.61 0.17 -19.13
N GLY A 33 -9.80 -0.82 -18.72
CA GLY A 33 -8.39 -0.94 -19.03
C GLY A 33 -7.55 0.11 -18.30
N ARG A 34 -6.82 0.93 -19.06
CA ARG A 34 -6.05 2.04 -18.48
C ARG A 34 -6.88 3.29 -18.31
N PHE A 35 -6.55 4.10 -17.31
CA PHE A 35 -7.10 5.43 -17.13
C PHE A 35 -6.28 6.49 -17.85
N SER A 36 -6.93 7.60 -18.20
CA SER A 36 -6.22 8.81 -18.59
C SER A 36 -5.46 9.39 -17.39
N GLU A 37 -4.36 10.09 -17.64
CA GLU A 37 -3.57 10.71 -16.59
C GLU A 37 -4.40 11.59 -15.63
N PRO A 38 -5.36 12.42 -16.09
CA PRO A 38 -6.23 13.18 -15.18
C PRO A 38 -7.07 12.31 -14.24
N VAL A 39 -7.58 11.17 -14.73
CA VAL A 39 -8.39 10.23 -13.92
C VAL A 39 -7.50 9.47 -12.93
N ALA A 40 -6.37 8.95 -13.39
CA ALA A 40 -5.38 8.30 -12.51
C ALA A 40 -4.90 9.26 -11.42
N ARG A 41 -4.59 10.52 -11.77
CA ARG A 41 -4.19 11.56 -10.81
C ARG A 41 -5.26 11.86 -9.78
N PHE A 42 -6.53 11.86 -10.18
CA PHE A 42 -7.66 12.12 -9.29
C PHE A 42 -7.74 11.09 -8.16
N TRP A 43 -7.68 9.79 -8.48
CA TRP A 43 -7.69 8.73 -7.47
C TRP A 43 -6.35 8.60 -6.74
N PHE A 44 -5.23 8.73 -7.45
CA PHE A 44 -3.90 8.63 -6.83
C PHE A 44 -3.69 9.70 -5.74
N ARG A 45 -4.15 10.94 -5.96
CA ARG A 45 -4.09 11.98 -4.93
C ARG A 45 -4.85 11.60 -3.67
N GLN A 46 -6.00 10.94 -3.82
CA GLN A 46 -6.80 10.50 -2.68
C GLN A 46 -6.13 9.32 -1.95
N LEU A 47 -5.55 8.38 -2.68
CA LEU A 47 -4.72 7.30 -2.14
C LEU A 47 -3.56 7.87 -1.30
N ILE A 48 -2.78 8.81 -1.84
CA ILE A 48 -1.67 9.44 -1.12
C ILE A 48 -2.16 10.16 0.13
N ASN A 49 -3.31 10.85 0.07
CA ASN A 49 -3.88 11.47 1.27
C ASN A 49 -4.24 10.43 2.35
N GLY A 50 -4.76 9.26 1.96
CA GLY A 50 -5.02 8.14 2.86
C GLY A 50 -3.75 7.57 3.48
N LEU A 51 -2.68 7.38 2.69
CA LEU A 51 -1.38 6.94 3.19
C LEU A 51 -0.76 7.96 4.15
N CYS A 52 -0.81 9.26 3.83
CA CYS A 52 -0.38 10.32 4.74
C CYS A 52 -1.13 10.28 6.07
N HIS A 53 -2.41 9.90 6.06
CA HIS A 53 -3.17 9.72 7.30
C HIS A 53 -2.66 8.51 8.10
N LEU A 54 -2.46 7.34 7.48
CA LEU A 54 -1.88 6.16 8.14
C LEU A 54 -0.51 6.45 8.75
N GLN A 55 0.36 7.15 8.01
CA GLN A 55 1.68 7.54 8.48
C GLN A 55 1.63 8.44 9.71
N ARG A 56 0.71 9.41 9.75
CA ARG A 56 0.49 10.27 10.94
C ARG A 56 -0.01 9.48 12.13
N MET A 57 -0.76 8.41 11.90
CA MET A 57 -1.21 7.48 12.93
C MET A 57 -0.12 6.46 13.33
N GLY A 58 1.06 6.49 12.69
CA GLY A 58 2.16 5.57 12.97
C GLY A 58 1.95 4.18 12.40
N VAL A 59 1.13 4.02 11.37
CA VAL A 59 0.73 2.72 10.83
C VAL A 59 1.18 2.59 9.38
N CYS A 60 1.76 1.44 9.03
CA CYS A 60 1.94 1.01 7.65
C CYS A 60 0.91 -0.07 7.29
N HIS A 61 0.47 -0.08 6.03
CA HIS A 61 -0.59 -0.94 5.52
C HIS A 61 -0.11 -2.36 5.21
N ARG A 62 1.04 -2.48 4.54
CA ARG A 62 1.72 -3.73 4.16
C ARG A 62 1.03 -4.63 3.13
N ASP A 63 -0.25 -4.43 2.83
CA ASP A 63 -0.96 -5.12 1.74
C ASP A 63 -1.73 -4.15 0.84
N LEU A 64 -1.09 -3.05 0.42
CA LEU A 64 -1.76 -2.06 -0.42
C LEU A 64 -1.86 -2.57 -1.86
N SER A 65 -3.08 -2.58 -2.42
CA SER A 65 -3.34 -3.01 -3.79
C SER A 65 -4.59 -2.33 -4.38
N LEU A 66 -4.94 -2.64 -5.62
CA LEU A 66 -6.16 -2.10 -6.25
C LEU A 66 -7.45 -2.68 -5.63
N GLU A 67 -7.39 -3.92 -5.15
CA GLU A 67 -8.48 -4.63 -4.48
C GLU A 67 -8.73 -4.04 -3.08
N ASN A 68 -7.67 -3.56 -2.41
CA ASN A 68 -7.77 -2.93 -1.09
C ASN A 68 -8.08 -1.43 -1.14
N ILE A 69 -8.61 -0.95 -2.28
CA ILE A 69 -9.12 0.41 -2.45
C ILE A 69 -10.56 0.34 -2.95
N LEU A 70 -11.52 0.72 -2.10
CA LEU A 70 -12.93 0.83 -2.50
C LEU A 70 -13.26 2.22 -3.02
N ILE A 71 -14.21 2.31 -3.94
CA ILE A 71 -14.79 3.56 -4.42
C ILE A 71 -16.19 3.74 -3.85
N ASP A 72 -16.46 4.90 -3.26
CA ASP A 72 -17.79 5.23 -2.76
C ASP A 72 -18.67 5.89 -3.84
N GLN A 73 -19.95 6.08 -3.51
CA GLN A 73 -20.94 6.74 -4.36
C GLN A 73 -20.63 8.19 -4.72
N TYR A 74 -19.67 8.82 -4.04
CA TYR A 74 -19.18 10.17 -4.27
C TYR A 74 -17.80 10.19 -4.94
N THR A 75 -17.37 9.07 -5.52
CA THR A 75 -16.07 8.88 -6.19
C THR A 75 -14.84 9.03 -5.27
N LYS A 76 -15.03 8.86 -3.96
CA LYS A 76 -13.92 8.83 -3.00
C LYS A 76 -13.26 7.46 -2.95
N SER A 77 -11.95 7.44 -2.92
CA SER A 77 -11.18 6.21 -2.68
C SER A 77 -11.00 5.98 -1.18
N LEU A 78 -11.24 4.75 -0.74
CA LEU A 78 -11.15 4.32 0.65
C LEU A 78 -10.16 3.16 0.74
N ILE A 79 -9.09 3.32 1.52
CA ILE A 79 -8.17 2.23 1.85
C ILE A 79 -8.88 1.31 2.85
N ILE A 80 -8.90 0.01 2.57
CA ILE A 80 -9.54 -1.03 3.39
C ILE A 80 -8.56 -2.16 3.70
N ASP A 81 -9.00 -3.13 4.49
CA ASP A 81 -8.25 -4.31 4.91
C ASP A 81 -6.95 -3.99 5.68
N LEU A 82 -7.16 -3.54 6.92
CA LEU A 82 -6.06 -3.24 7.84
C LEU A 82 -5.51 -4.50 8.55
N GLY A 83 -5.86 -5.71 8.10
CA GLY A 83 -5.49 -6.97 8.78
C GLY A 83 -3.99 -7.23 8.84
N MET A 84 -3.24 -6.66 7.89
CA MET A 84 -1.78 -6.80 7.80
C MET A 84 -1.02 -5.58 8.32
N CYS A 85 -1.73 -4.55 8.79
CA CYS A 85 -1.14 -3.31 9.25
C CYS A 85 -0.22 -3.54 10.46
N LEU A 86 0.86 -2.76 10.54
CA LEU A 86 1.74 -2.73 11.71
C LEU A 86 2.00 -1.30 12.16
N ARG A 87 2.28 -1.15 13.46
CA ARG A 87 2.85 0.10 13.98
C ARG A 87 4.30 0.22 13.55
N VAL A 88 4.63 1.36 12.95
CA VAL A 88 6.01 1.73 12.65
C VAL A 88 6.65 2.26 13.95
N PRO A 89 7.80 1.72 14.36
CA PRO A 89 8.47 2.16 15.56
C PRO A 89 9.01 3.59 15.38
N PHE A 90 8.78 4.43 16.38
CA PHE A 90 9.46 5.71 16.54
C PHE A 90 10.35 5.63 17.77
N GLY A 91 11.36 6.48 17.87
CA GLY A 91 12.08 6.63 19.11
C GLY A 91 12.57 8.05 19.36
N ASP A 92 12.79 8.35 20.62
CA ASP A 92 13.40 9.60 21.06
C ASP A 92 14.91 9.63 20.78
N ASP A 93 15.54 10.74 21.17
CA ASP A 93 17.00 10.94 21.07
C ASP A 93 17.79 9.95 21.94
N ASP A 94 17.17 9.42 23.00
CA ASP A 94 17.74 8.43 23.93
C ASP A 94 17.60 6.98 23.42
N GLY A 95 16.88 6.77 22.31
CA GLY A 95 16.70 5.46 21.68
C GLY A 95 15.54 4.62 22.24
N ASN A 96 14.69 5.20 23.10
CA ASN A 96 13.50 4.53 23.62
C ASN A 96 12.44 4.43 22.53
N ILE A 97 11.74 3.30 22.43
CA ILE A 97 10.63 3.14 21.48
C ILE A 97 9.41 3.90 21.99
N MET A 98 8.86 4.77 21.15
CA MET A 98 7.72 5.64 21.45
C MET A 98 6.69 5.63 20.32
N ASP A 99 5.48 6.13 20.61
CA ASP A 99 4.49 6.46 19.60
C ASP A 99 4.84 7.76 18.85
N VAL A 100 4.21 7.96 17.68
CA VAL A 100 4.39 9.15 16.84
C VAL A 100 4.10 10.42 17.62
N SER A 101 5.12 11.24 17.86
CA SER A 101 4.99 12.54 18.53
C SER A 101 6.10 13.50 18.11
N GLY A 102 5.89 14.80 18.33
CA GLY A 102 6.90 15.82 18.03
C GLY A 102 8.17 15.57 18.84
N GLY A 103 9.31 15.42 18.17
CA GLY A 103 10.61 15.07 18.78
C GLY A 103 11.01 13.60 18.66
N THR A 104 10.14 12.74 18.14
CA THR A 104 10.50 11.33 17.86
C THR A 104 10.91 11.14 16.40
N LEU A 105 11.88 10.25 16.17
CA LEU A 105 12.38 9.87 14.84
C LEU A 105 11.85 8.50 14.47
N ARG A 106 11.39 8.38 13.22
CA ARG A 106 11.00 7.11 12.60
C ARG A 106 12.18 6.14 12.61
N ARG A 107 11.93 4.88 12.99
CA ARG A 107 12.91 3.79 12.99
C ARG A 107 12.56 2.75 11.93
N LEU A 108 13.56 1.97 11.52
CA LEU A 108 13.35 0.84 10.62
C LEU A 108 12.69 -0.32 11.37
N MET A 109 11.82 -1.03 10.68
CA MET A 109 11.16 -2.24 11.17
C MET A 109 12.06 -3.44 10.93
N SER A 110 12.23 -4.31 11.93
CA SER A 110 12.88 -5.61 11.74
C SER A 110 12.10 -6.47 10.74
N PRO A 111 12.75 -7.41 10.02
CA PRO A 111 12.08 -8.35 9.13
C PRO A 111 10.86 -9.03 9.78
N GLN A 112 9.69 -8.95 9.12
CA GLN A 112 8.41 -9.46 9.63
C GLN A 112 7.87 -10.65 8.82
N GLY A 113 8.68 -11.19 7.89
CA GLY A 113 8.21 -12.13 6.88
C GLY A 113 7.67 -11.43 5.64
N GLN A 114 7.63 -12.17 4.53
CA GLN A 114 6.97 -11.72 3.31
C GLN A 114 5.46 -11.66 3.54
N CYS A 115 4.84 -10.53 3.20
CA CYS A 115 3.41 -10.30 3.34
C CYS A 115 2.88 -9.48 2.17
N GLY A 116 1.57 -9.60 1.94
CA GLY A 116 0.85 -8.88 0.91
C GLY A 116 0.85 -9.59 -0.45
N LYS A 117 0.13 -9.00 -1.40
CA LYS A 117 0.01 -9.54 -2.77
C LYS A 117 1.35 -9.44 -3.51
N PRO A 118 1.86 -10.52 -4.12
CA PRO A 118 3.19 -10.57 -4.74
C PRO A 118 3.51 -9.34 -5.56
N ASN A 119 2.64 -8.96 -6.50
CA ASN A 119 2.90 -7.88 -7.47
C ASN A 119 3.05 -6.48 -6.89
N TYR A 120 2.78 -6.30 -5.59
CA TYR A 120 2.87 -5.02 -4.88
C TYR A 120 4.00 -5.00 -3.85
N ILE A 121 4.68 -6.14 -3.61
CA ILE A 121 5.74 -6.26 -2.61
C ILE A 121 6.99 -5.49 -3.05
N SER A 122 7.57 -4.72 -2.12
CA SER A 122 8.82 -4.00 -2.36
C SER A 122 10.06 -4.90 -2.27
N PRO A 123 11.19 -4.52 -2.88
CA PRO A 123 12.40 -5.34 -2.92
C PRO A 123 12.95 -5.71 -1.54
N GLU A 124 12.85 -4.82 -0.56
CA GLU A 124 13.31 -5.02 0.81
C GLU A 124 12.40 -5.96 1.60
N VAL A 125 11.07 -5.92 1.37
CA VAL A 125 10.13 -6.90 1.96
C VAL A 125 10.27 -8.26 1.29
N LEU A 126 10.54 -8.31 -0.02
CA LEU A 126 10.81 -9.57 -0.70
C LEU A 126 12.09 -10.24 -0.18
N GLN A 127 13.15 -9.46 0.05
CA GLN A 127 14.39 -9.98 0.63
C GLN A 127 14.18 -10.40 2.09
N ASN A 128 13.49 -9.59 2.89
CA ASN A 128 13.17 -9.87 4.30
C ASN A 128 14.38 -10.29 5.15
N THR A 129 15.55 -9.71 4.85
CA THR A 129 16.82 -9.98 5.57
C THR A 129 17.29 -8.80 6.41
N GLU A 130 16.98 -7.58 5.98
CA GLU A 130 17.40 -6.34 6.63
C GLU A 130 16.20 -5.54 7.14
N SER A 131 16.44 -4.64 8.09
CA SER A 131 15.40 -3.73 8.56
C SER A 131 15.00 -2.74 7.45
N PHE A 132 13.72 -2.42 7.35
CA PHE A 132 13.16 -1.58 6.28
C PHE A 132 12.28 -0.45 6.82
N ASP A 133 12.05 0.60 6.02
CA ASP A 133 11.10 1.66 6.38
C ASP A 133 9.67 1.21 6.04
N GLY A 134 8.86 1.00 7.07
CA GLY A 134 7.47 0.55 6.92
C GLY A 134 6.57 1.50 6.12
N PHE A 135 6.87 2.79 6.06
CA PHE A 135 6.10 3.71 5.22
C PHE A 135 6.58 3.70 3.77
N ALA A 136 7.87 3.43 3.53
CA ALA A 136 8.41 3.36 2.18
C ALA A 136 7.83 2.19 1.37
N ILE A 137 7.55 1.06 2.03
CA ILE A 137 6.96 -0.12 1.39
C ILE A 137 5.54 0.15 0.86
N ASP A 138 4.75 0.97 1.57
CA ASP A 138 3.41 1.37 1.10
C ASP A 138 3.50 2.36 -0.06
N VAL A 139 4.52 3.23 -0.07
CA VAL A 139 4.80 4.15 -1.19
C VAL A 139 5.21 3.37 -2.44
N TRP A 140 6.00 2.30 -2.29
CA TRP A 140 6.31 1.38 -3.39
C TRP A 140 5.03 0.79 -3.98
N ALA A 141 4.18 0.19 -3.15
CA ALA A 141 2.92 -0.39 -3.58
C ALA A 141 1.99 0.65 -4.26
N ALA A 142 1.95 1.88 -3.74
CA ALA A 142 1.23 2.99 -4.37
C ALA A 142 1.78 3.32 -5.77
N GLY A 143 3.11 3.24 -5.96
CA GLY A 143 3.74 3.38 -7.27
C GLY A 143 3.29 2.31 -8.26
N ILE A 144 3.19 1.05 -7.82
CA ILE A 144 2.66 -0.05 -8.64
C ILE A 144 1.19 0.21 -9.00
N ILE A 145 0.37 0.66 -8.05
CA ILE A 145 -1.04 1.03 -8.30
C ILE A 145 -1.15 2.14 -9.35
N LEU A 146 -0.33 3.19 -9.25
CA LEU A 146 -0.29 4.27 -10.23
C LEU A 146 0.10 3.75 -11.61
N PHE A 147 1.10 2.88 -11.68
CA PHE A 147 1.53 2.25 -12.91
C PHE A 147 0.38 1.48 -13.57
N ILE A 148 -0.30 0.60 -12.81
CA ILE A 148 -1.43 -0.16 -13.33
C ILE A 148 -2.56 0.75 -13.78
N MET A 149 -2.87 1.82 -13.04
CA MET A 149 -3.88 2.80 -13.47
C MET A 149 -3.53 3.46 -14.80
N LEU A 150 -2.25 3.75 -15.08
CA LEU A 150 -1.82 4.43 -16.31
C LEU A 150 -1.60 3.49 -17.49
N VAL A 151 -1.20 2.25 -17.23
CA VAL A 151 -0.83 1.26 -18.26
C VAL A 151 -1.96 0.27 -18.52
N GLY A 152 -2.78 -0.03 -17.53
CA GLY A 152 -3.81 -1.08 -17.54
C GLY A 152 -3.27 -2.48 -17.23
N LEU A 153 -1.95 -2.61 -17.01
CA LEU A 153 -1.26 -3.87 -16.73
C LEU A 153 -0.21 -3.66 -15.64
N PRO A 154 0.10 -4.69 -14.83
CA PRO A 154 1.17 -4.60 -13.85
C PRO A 154 2.54 -4.47 -14.54
N PRO A 155 3.53 -3.81 -13.90
CA PRO A 155 4.88 -3.69 -14.44
C PRO A 155 5.62 -5.04 -14.51
N PHE A 156 5.17 -6.03 -13.74
CA PHE A 156 5.64 -7.40 -13.71
C PHE A 156 4.53 -8.31 -13.20
N GLU A 157 4.42 -9.52 -13.74
CA GLU A 157 3.39 -10.49 -13.34
C GLU A 157 3.64 -11.12 -11.97
N TRP A 158 4.89 -11.12 -11.51
CA TRP A 158 5.34 -11.73 -10.26
C TRP A 158 6.54 -10.97 -9.69
N THR A 159 6.56 -10.73 -8.37
CA THR A 159 7.76 -10.27 -7.67
C THR A 159 8.72 -11.44 -7.43
N ASN A 160 9.69 -11.60 -8.32
CA ASN A 160 10.82 -12.49 -8.12
C ASN A 160 12.06 -11.79 -8.68
N GLN A 161 13.19 -11.91 -7.97
CA GLN A 161 14.48 -11.35 -8.40
C GLN A 161 14.94 -11.88 -9.77
N GLU A 162 14.40 -13.01 -10.22
CA GLU A 162 14.64 -13.59 -11.54
C GLU A 162 13.91 -12.85 -12.67
N TYR A 163 12.85 -12.08 -12.39
CA TYR A 163 12.18 -11.29 -13.42
C TYR A 163 12.96 -10.01 -13.75
N PRO A 164 13.41 -9.83 -15.01
CA PRO A 164 14.21 -8.68 -15.41
C PRO A 164 13.53 -7.34 -15.15
N GLN A 165 12.20 -7.27 -15.34
CA GLN A 165 11.41 -6.05 -15.13
C GLN A 165 11.45 -5.62 -13.66
N PHE A 166 11.17 -6.55 -12.74
CA PHE A 166 11.25 -6.30 -11.30
C PHE A 166 12.66 -5.84 -10.90
N ARG A 167 13.70 -6.56 -11.33
CA ARG A 167 15.10 -6.22 -11.03
C ARG A 167 15.49 -4.83 -11.54
N MET A 168 15.02 -4.47 -12.73
CA MET A 168 15.29 -3.17 -13.33
C MET A 168 14.62 -2.05 -12.53
N ILE A 169 13.34 -2.20 -12.18
CA ILE A 169 12.61 -1.21 -11.37
C ILE A 169 13.23 -1.09 -9.97
N ALA A 170 13.53 -2.23 -9.32
CA ALA A 170 14.15 -2.28 -8.00
C ALA A 170 15.53 -1.58 -7.95
N LYS A 171 16.24 -1.51 -9.08
CA LYS A 171 17.53 -0.81 -9.22
C LYS A 171 17.38 0.64 -9.71
N GLY A 172 16.16 1.19 -9.72
CA GLY A 172 15.89 2.56 -10.16
C GLY A 172 15.80 2.73 -11.69
N GLY A 173 15.77 1.64 -12.45
CA GLY A 173 15.73 1.63 -13.92
C GLY A 173 14.35 1.82 -14.53
N LEU A 174 13.36 2.32 -13.79
CA LEU A 174 11.99 2.50 -14.29
C LEU A 174 11.94 3.36 -15.57
N MET A 175 12.69 4.47 -15.61
CA MET A 175 12.73 5.33 -16.80
C MET A 175 13.29 4.58 -18.01
N THR A 176 14.37 3.81 -17.82
CA THR A 176 14.94 2.96 -18.87
C THR A 176 13.96 1.90 -19.33
N MET A 177 13.16 1.32 -18.43
CA MET A 177 12.11 0.36 -18.81
C MET A 177 11.08 1.02 -19.72
N LEU A 178 10.58 2.20 -19.34
CA LEU A 178 9.53 2.91 -20.06
C LEU A 178 9.97 3.39 -21.44
N THR A 179 11.26 3.61 -21.69
CA THR A 179 11.75 3.97 -23.04
C THR A 179 11.82 2.77 -23.99
N HIS A 180 11.78 1.54 -23.48
CA HIS A 180 11.90 0.30 -24.27
C HIS A 180 10.60 -0.51 -24.35
N TRP A 181 9.52 0.03 -23.78
CA TRP A 181 8.16 -0.52 -23.82
C TRP A 181 7.34 0.12 -24.94
#